data_AF-A0A6N6WN91-F1
#
_entry.id   AF-A0A6N6WN91-F1
#
_cell.length_a   1.000
_cell.length_b   1.000
_cell.length_c   1.000
_cell.angle_alpha   90.00
_cell.angle_beta   90.00
_cell.angle_gamma   90.00
#
_symmetry.space_group_name_H-M   'P 1'
#
loop_
_entity.id
_entity.type
_entity.pdbx_description
1 polymer ?
#
loop_
_entity_poly.entity_id
_entity_poly.type
_entity_poly.pdbx_seq_one_letter_code
_entity_poly.pdbx_strand_id
1 'polypeptide(L)'
;VWATKGLVAETGRLLQDVAREALGDQIPLAVISGPTFAKELAAGLPTAISLASTDQTFADDLQQLLHCGKSFRVYSNPDFIGVQLGGAVKNVIAIGAGMSDGIGFGANARTALITRGLAEMSRLGAALGADPATFM
;
A
#
# COMPACT_ATOMS: atom_id res chain seq x y z
N VAL A 1 13.99 3.01 1.80
CA VAL A 1 12.70 2.81 1.09
C VAL A 1 12.41 1.32 0.92
N TRP A 2 11.16 0.87 1.02
CA TRP A 2 10.76 -0.51 0.71
C TRP A 2 9.46 -0.61 -0.09
N ALA A 3 9.27 -1.74 -0.77
CA ALA A 3 8.05 -2.12 -1.48
C ALA A 3 7.34 -3.35 -0.86
N THR A 4 7.91 -3.89 0.23
CA THR A 4 7.37 -5.04 0.96
C THR A 4 6.01 -4.69 1.55
N LYS A 5 5.04 -5.60 1.43
CA LYS A 5 3.66 -5.44 1.91
C LYS A 5 3.34 -6.54 2.91
N GLY A 6 2.94 -6.17 4.12
CA GLY A 6 2.61 -7.11 5.17
C GLY A 6 2.79 -6.51 6.55
N LEU A 7 2.50 -7.33 7.56
CA LEU A 7 2.73 -7.06 8.97
C LEU A 7 3.65 -8.16 9.52
N VAL A 8 4.31 -7.88 10.65
CA VAL A 8 5.06 -8.92 11.38
C VAL A 8 4.06 -9.97 11.88
N ALA A 9 4.27 -11.25 11.54
CA ALA A 9 3.25 -12.29 11.74
C ALA A 9 2.91 -12.51 13.22
N GLU A 10 3.90 -12.46 14.10
CA GLU A 10 3.77 -12.76 15.52
C GLU A 10 3.17 -11.59 16.32
N THR A 11 3.39 -10.36 15.86
CA THR A 11 3.08 -9.14 16.64
C THR A 11 2.06 -8.22 15.98
N GLY A 12 1.79 -8.39 14.68
CA GLY A 12 0.97 -7.48 13.90
C GLY A 12 1.60 -6.10 13.65
N ARG A 13 2.88 -5.91 14.00
CA ARG A 13 3.60 -4.63 13.84
C ARG A 13 3.76 -4.24 12.38
N LEU A 14 3.83 -2.93 12.15
CA LEU A 14 4.10 -2.37 10.84
C LEU A 14 5.59 -2.49 10.51
N LEU A 15 5.91 -2.54 9.22
CA LEU A 15 7.30 -2.66 8.77
C LEU A 15 8.13 -1.43 9.12
N GLN A 16 7.51 -0.26 9.31
CA GLN A 16 8.19 0.91 9.86
C GLN A 16 8.80 0.65 11.23
N ASP A 17 8.16 -0.18 12.08
CA ASP A 17 8.64 -0.42 13.43
C ASP A 17 9.90 -1.30 13.39
N VAL A 18 9.88 -2.30 12.49
CA VAL A 18 11.05 -3.15 12.19
C VAL A 18 12.19 -2.31 11.59
N ALA A 19 11.87 -1.41 10.67
CA ALA A 19 12.86 -0.55 10.04
C ALA A 19 13.51 0.40 11.06
N ARG A 20 12.72 1.02 11.95
CA ARG A 20 13.24 1.87 13.04
C ARG A 20 14.10 1.09 14.03
N GLU A 21 13.73 -0.14 14.38
CA GLU A 21 14.56 -0.99 15.23
C GLU A 21 15.91 -1.32 14.59
N ALA A 22 15.93 -1.59 13.28
CA ALA A 22 17.15 -1.97 12.58
C ALA A 22 18.05 -0.77 12.22
N LEU A 23 17.46 0.39 11.93
CA LEU A 23 18.15 1.54 11.33
C LEU A 23 18.25 2.75 12.28
N GLY A 24 17.44 2.79 13.33
CA GLY A 24 17.28 3.95 14.21
C GLY A 24 16.32 5.01 13.65
N ASP A 25 15.93 5.96 14.50
CA ASP A 25 14.95 7.00 14.15
C ASP A 25 15.53 8.16 13.31
N GLN A 26 16.85 8.23 13.16
CA GLN A 26 17.53 9.31 12.43
C GLN A 26 17.55 9.08 10.91
N ILE A 27 17.27 7.85 10.45
CA ILE A 27 17.31 7.49 9.04
C ILE A 27 15.93 7.71 8.42
N PRO A 28 15.79 8.56 7.38
CA PRO A 28 14.54 8.73 6.65
C PRO A 28 14.02 7.41 6.08
N LEU A 29 12.75 7.14 6.33
CA LEU A 29 12.06 5.94 5.86
C LEU A 29 11.05 6.31 4.78
N ALA A 30 10.86 5.41 3.82
CA ALA A 30 9.87 5.58 2.77
C ALA A 30 9.28 4.24 2.35
N VAL A 31 8.02 4.26 1.92
CA VAL A 31 7.28 3.10 1.43
C VAL A 31 6.66 3.43 0.08
N ILE A 32 6.69 2.47 -0.83
CA ILE A 32 5.92 2.53 -2.08
C ILE A 32 4.86 1.43 -2.12
N SER A 33 3.66 1.81 -2.51
CA SER A 33 2.53 0.88 -2.65
C SER A 33 1.62 1.33 -3.80
N GLY A 34 0.71 0.46 -4.22
CA GLY A 34 -0.19 0.73 -5.34
C GLY A 34 -0.51 -0.50 -6.19
N PRO A 35 -1.32 -0.30 -7.25
CA PRO A 35 -1.59 -1.30 -8.28
C PRO A 35 -0.36 -1.48 -9.19
N THR A 36 0.51 -2.41 -8.81
CA THR A 36 1.81 -2.62 -9.46
C THR A 36 2.06 -4.09 -9.81
N PHE A 37 1.35 -4.61 -10.81
CA PHE A 37 1.70 -5.94 -11.31
C PHE A 37 3.11 -5.90 -11.91
N ALA A 38 4.03 -6.68 -11.34
CA ALA A 38 5.45 -6.63 -11.71
C ALA A 38 5.69 -6.89 -13.20
N LYS A 39 4.90 -7.78 -13.81
CA LYS A 39 4.97 -8.08 -15.25
C LYS A 39 4.59 -6.88 -16.12
N GLU A 40 3.56 -6.12 -15.74
CA GLU A 40 3.10 -4.94 -16.47
C GLU A 40 4.11 -3.79 -16.35
N LEU A 41 4.64 -3.60 -15.14
CA LEU A 41 5.70 -2.64 -14.88
C LEU A 41 6.96 -2.95 -15.71
N ALA A 42 7.40 -4.21 -15.74
CA ALA A 42 8.55 -4.64 -16.53
C ALA A 42 8.32 -4.50 -18.04
N ALA A 43 7.07 -4.58 -18.49
CA ALA A 43 6.67 -4.34 -19.88
C ALA A 43 6.53 -2.84 -20.22
N GLY A 44 6.74 -1.94 -19.25
CA GLY A 44 6.61 -0.49 -19.43
C GLY A 44 5.17 -0.02 -19.60
N LEU A 45 4.19 -0.80 -19.16
CA LEU A 45 2.77 -0.39 -19.21
C LEU A 45 2.48 0.69 -18.15
N PRO A 46 1.51 1.58 -18.41
CA PRO A 46 1.15 2.65 -17.48
C PRO A 46 0.86 2.12 -16.08
N THR A 47 1.65 2.57 -15.10
CA THR A 47 1.57 2.14 -13.70
C THR A 47 1.58 3.37 -12.81
N ALA A 48 0.76 3.36 -11.76
CA ALA A 48 0.68 4.41 -10.75
C ALA A 48 0.96 3.84 -9.36
N ILE A 49 1.75 4.57 -8.57
CA ILE A 49 2.04 4.24 -7.17
C ILE A 49 1.87 5.44 -6.25
N SER A 50 1.60 5.13 -4.99
CA SER A 50 1.75 6.04 -3.87
C SER A 50 3.12 5.86 -3.23
N LEU A 51 3.77 6.96 -2.93
CA LEU A 51 5.01 7.06 -2.16
C LEU A 51 4.69 7.84 -0.87
N ALA A 52 5.01 7.26 0.28
CA ALA A 52 4.96 7.96 1.56
C ALA A 52 6.32 7.89 2.25
N SER A 53 6.67 8.92 3.00
CA SER A 53 7.98 9.06 3.66
C SER A 53 7.83 9.71 5.02
N THR A 54 8.77 9.43 5.93
CA THR A 54 8.90 10.15 7.21
C THR A 54 9.62 11.49 7.06
N ASP A 55 10.17 11.78 5.89
CA ASP A 55 10.89 13.01 5.55
C ASP A 55 10.49 13.51 4.16
N GLN A 56 10.19 14.80 4.04
CA GLN A 56 9.68 15.40 2.80
C GLN A 56 10.76 15.48 1.73
N THR A 57 11.99 15.88 2.08
CA THR A 57 13.10 15.96 1.11
C THR A 57 13.39 14.59 0.50
N PHE A 58 13.41 13.55 1.34
CA PHE A 58 13.57 12.18 0.87
C PHE A 58 12.40 11.71 -0.02
N ALA A 59 11.17 12.15 0.27
CA ALA A 59 10.02 11.86 -0.57
C ALA A 59 10.17 12.49 -1.97
N ASP A 60 10.59 13.75 -2.02
CA ASP A 60 10.76 14.51 -3.26
C ASP A 60 11.87 13.90 -4.13
N ASP A 61 13.01 13.56 -3.51
CA ASP A 61 14.14 12.89 -4.17
C ASP A 61 13.71 11.54 -4.78
N LEU A 62 13.00 10.72 -4.01
CA LEU A 62 12.49 9.43 -4.48
C LEU A 62 11.41 9.59 -5.56
N GLN A 63 10.52 10.57 -5.42
CA GLN A 63 9.51 10.85 -6.42
C GLN A 63 10.18 11.22 -7.74
N GLN A 64 11.14 12.14 -7.73
CA GLN A 64 11.88 12.55 -8.92
C GLN A 64 12.65 11.39 -9.54
N LEU A 65 13.31 10.56 -8.72
CA LEU A 65 14.10 9.43 -9.18
C LEU A 65 13.24 8.36 -9.87
N LEU A 66 12.08 8.04 -9.30
CA LEU A 66 11.22 6.95 -9.77
C LEU A 66 10.26 7.38 -10.88
N HIS A 67 9.86 8.65 -10.91
CA HIS A 67 8.84 9.13 -11.84
C HIS A 67 9.32 9.04 -13.29
N CYS A 68 8.52 8.37 -14.13
CA CYS A 68 8.69 8.33 -15.57
C CYS A 68 7.40 8.82 -16.23
N GLY A 69 7.44 10.01 -16.85
CA GLY A 69 6.27 10.65 -17.45
C GLY A 69 5.56 9.84 -18.55
N LYS A 70 6.16 8.75 -19.04
CA LYS A 70 5.58 7.87 -20.07
C LYS A 70 4.83 6.66 -19.49
N SER A 71 5.30 6.11 -18.37
CA SER A 71 4.85 4.77 -17.93
C SER A 71 4.78 4.58 -16.41
N PHE A 72 5.34 5.48 -15.61
CA PHE A 72 5.40 5.31 -14.16
C PHE A 72 5.11 6.61 -13.41
N ARG A 73 3.89 6.72 -12.88
CA ARG A 73 3.42 7.89 -12.14
C ARG A 73 3.56 7.65 -10.64
N VAL A 74 4.29 8.54 -9.97
CA VAL A 74 4.47 8.51 -8.51
C VAL A 74 3.67 9.65 -7.87
N TYR A 75 2.75 9.30 -6.98
CA TYR A 75 1.96 10.23 -6.18
C TYR A 75 2.50 10.26 -4.76
N SER A 76 2.90 11.45 -4.29
CA SER A 76 3.26 11.62 -2.88
C SER A 76 2.01 11.55 -2.01
N ASN A 77 2.10 10.83 -0.88
CA ASN A 77 1.05 10.70 0.11
C ASN A 77 1.69 10.92 1.50
N PRO A 78 1.18 11.87 2.31
CA PRO A 78 1.73 12.14 3.64
C PRO A 78 1.43 11.03 4.67
N ASP A 79 0.45 10.15 4.40
CA ASP A 79 0.02 9.11 5.31
C ASP A 79 0.90 7.85 5.22
N PHE A 80 2.00 7.88 5.97
CA PHE A 80 2.96 6.80 6.01
C PHE A 80 2.39 5.48 6.54
N ILE A 81 1.47 5.53 7.49
CA ILE A 81 0.83 4.34 8.08
C ILE A 81 -0.18 3.78 7.08
N GLY A 82 -1.02 4.62 6.50
CA GLY A 82 -2.06 4.21 5.56
C GLY A 82 -1.52 3.52 4.32
N VAL A 83 -0.43 4.03 3.73
CA VAL A 83 0.19 3.40 2.54
C VAL A 83 0.73 1.99 2.85
N GLN A 84 1.30 1.77 4.04
CA GLN A 84 1.74 0.43 4.48
C GLN A 84 0.54 -0.51 4.68
N LEU A 85 -0.47 -0.06 5.43
CA LEU A 85 -1.66 -0.85 5.75
C LEU A 85 -2.45 -1.20 4.50
N GLY A 86 -2.65 -0.25 3.59
CA GLY A 86 -3.36 -0.48 2.33
C GLY A 86 -2.68 -1.55 1.49
N GLY A 87 -1.34 -1.54 1.47
CA GLY A 87 -0.54 -2.59 0.83
C GLY A 87 -0.71 -3.97 1.46
N ALA A 88 -0.80 -4.05 2.79
CA ALA A 88 -0.92 -5.31 3.53
C ALA A 88 -2.34 -5.90 3.46
N VAL A 89 -3.36 -5.11 3.81
CA VAL A 89 -4.74 -5.57 3.97
C VAL A 89 -5.39 -5.93 2.64
N LYS A 90 -5.01 -5.28 1.53
CA LYS A 90 -5.60 -5.57 0.21
C LYS A 90 -5.45 -7.03 -0.21
N ASN A 91 -4.39 -7.71 0.25
CA ASN A 91 -4.13 -9.10 -0.12
C ASN A 91 -5.15 -10.03 0.55
N VAL A 92 -5.59 -9.71 1.77
CA VAL A 92 -6.66 -10.46 2.46
C VAL A 92 -7.99 -10.27 1.72
N ILE A 93 -8.30 -9.04 1.31
CA ILE A 93 -9.50 -8.75 0.50
C ILE A 93 -9.44 -9.49 -0.85
N ALA A 94 -8.27 -9.52 -1.50
CA ALA A 94 -8.07 -10.22 -2.76
C ALA A 94 -8.28 -11.73 -2.64
N ILE A 95 -7.87 -12.35 -1.54
CA ILE A 95 -8.17 -13.76 -1.25
C ILE A 95 -9.68 -13.98 -1.14
N GLY A 96 -10.38 -13.13 -0.38
CA GLY A 96 -11.84 -13.22 -0.26
C GLY A 96 -12.56 -13.05 -1.61
N ALA A 97 -12.12 -12.08 -2.42
CA ALA A 97 -12.63 -11.89 -3.78
C ALA A 97 -12.39 -13.12 -4.66
N GLY A 98 -11.18 -13.71 -4.60
CA GLY A 98 -10.83 -14.93 -5.33
C GLY A 98 -11.66 -16.15 -4.89
N MET A 99 -11.98 -16.28 -3.61
CA MET A 99 -12.91 -17.31 -3.10
C MET A 99 -14.31 -17.12 -3.67
N SER A 100 -14.83 -15.88 -3.67
CA SER A 100 -16.13 -15.55 -4.27
C SER A 100 -16.17 -15.91 -5.75
N ASP A 101 -15.08 -15.65 -6.49
CA ASP A 101 -14.96 -16.01 -7.89
C ASP A 101 -14.88 -17.54 -8.09
N GLY A 102 -14.12 -18.25 -7.25
CA GLY A 102 -14.00 -19.71 -7.30
C GLY A 102 -15.29 -20.47 -7.00
N ILE A 103 -16.17 -19.92 -6.14
CA ILE A 103 -17.50 -20.49 -5.85
C ILE A 103 -18.53 -20.14 -6.94
N GLY A 104 -18.27 -19.11 -7.74
CA GLY A 104 -19.16 -18.68 -8.82
C GLY A 104 -20.29 -17.75 -8.38
N PHE A 105 -20.12 -16.98 -7.29
CA PHE A 105 -21.14 -16.02 -6.82
C PHE A 105 -21.32 -14.78 -7.72
N GLY A 106 -20.48 -14.63 -8.73
CA GLY A 106 -20.59 -13.57 -9.73
C GLY A 106 -20.16 -12.19 -9.24
N ALA A 107 -20.35 -11.20 -10.11
CA ALA A 107 -19.77 -9.87 -9.94
C ALA A 107 -20.33 -9.10 -8.73
N ASN A 108 -21.62 -9.28 -8.39
CA ASN A 108 -22.24 -8.56 -7.28
C ASN A 108 -21.63 -8.92 -5.94
N ALA A 109 -21.43 -10.21 -5.67
CA ALA A 109 -20.80 -10.69 -4.44
C ALA A 109 -19.34 -10.22 -4.33
N ARG A 110 -18.57 -10.30 -5.42
CA ARG A 110 -17.19 -9.79 -5.47
C ARG A 110 -17.14 -8.29 -5.15
N THR A 111 -17.99 -7.48 -5.79
CA THR A 111 -18.03 -6.04 -5.55
C THR A 111 -18.46 -5.70 -4.11
N ALA A 112 -19.45 -6.42 -3.57
CA ALA A 112 -19.85 -6.27 -2.18
C ALA A 112 -18.68 -6.59 -1.23
N LEU A 113 -17.93 -7.66 -1.48
CA LEU A 113 -16.76 -8.02 -0.67
C LEU A 113 -15.67 -6.94 -0.73
N ILE A 114 -15.34 -6.44 -1.93
CA ILE A 114 -14.32 -5.39 -2.09
C ILE A 114 -14.72 -4.11 -1.34
N THR A 115 -15.94 -3.63 -1.54
CA THR A 115 -16.42 -2.39 -0.90
C THR A 115 -16.51 -2.51 0.62
N ARG A 116 -16.95 -3.65 1.15
CA ARG A 116 -16.95 -3.92 2.59
C ARG A 116 -15.53 -4.06 3.15
N GLY A 117 -14.64 -4.71 2.41
CA GLY A 117 -13.22 -4.83 2.76
C GLY A 117 -12.51 -3.48 2.82
N LEU A 118 -12.78 -2.57 1.87
CA LEU A 118 -12.27 -1.20 1.92
C LEU A 118 -12.77 -0.46 3.17
N ALA A 119 -14.06 -0.59 3.53
CA ALA A 119 -14.60 0.02 4.74
C ALA A 119 -13.97 -0.55 6.03
N GLU A 120 -13.63 -1.82 6.06
CA GLU A 120 -12.88 -2.45 7.17
C GLU A 120 -11.44 -1.95 7.23
N MET A 121 -10.77 -1.85 6.08
CA MET A 121 -9.42 -1.31 5.95
C MET A 121 -9.36 0.14 6.46
N SER A 122 -10.32 0.99 6.08
CA SER A 122 -10.40 2.38 6.59
C SER A 122 -10.60 2.44 8.10
N ARG A 123 -11.47 1.59 8.68
CA ARG A 123 -11.67 1.55 10.15
C ARG A 123 -10.43 1.08 10.88
N LEU A 124 -9.75 0.05 10.37
CA LEU A 124 -8.49 -0.44 10.93
C LEU A 124 -7.40 0.64 10.83
N GLY A 125 -7.28 1.29 9.66
CA GLY A 125 -6.35 2.39 9.45
C GLY A 125 -6.58 3.52 10.45
N ALA A 126 -7.82 3.97 10.62
CA ALA A 126 -8.17 5.00 11.60
C ALA A 126 -7.76 4.62 13.03
N ALA A 127 -8.00 3.36 13.42
CA ALA A 127 -7.64 2.85 14.75
C ALA A 127 -6.12 2.80 14.97
N LEU A 128 -5.32 2.69 13.90
CA LEU A 128 -3.86 2.69 13.92
C LEU A 128 -3.25 4.08 13.62
N GLY A 129 -4.07 5.12 13.49
CA GLY A 129 -3.62 6.50 13.27
C GLY A 129 -3.36 6.89 11.81
N ALA A 130 -3.82 6.09 10.84
CA ALA A 130 -3.82 6.45 9.43
C ALA A 130 -4.98 7.39 9.07
N ASP A 131 -4.84 8.14 7.98
CA ASP A 131 -5.93 8.91 7.39
C ASP A 131 -6.89 7.97 6.65
N PRO A 132 -8.18 7.90 7.04
CA PRO A 132 -9.16 7.07 6.35
C PRO A 132 -9.28 7.35 4.85
N ALA A 133 -8.98 8.58 4.40
CA ALA A 133 -9.02 8.98 3.00
C ALA A 133 -7.95 8.29 2.14
N THR A 134 -6.86 7.79 2.75
CA THR A 134 -5.80 7.05 2.05
C THR A 134 -6.29 5.75 1.39
N PHE A 135 -7.39 5.18 1.89
CA PHE A 135 -7.92 3.89 1.43
C PHE A 135 -9.08 4.02 0.43
N MET A 136 -9.50 5.25 0.09
CA MET A 136 -10.64 5.52 -0.78
C MET A 136 -10.23 5.85 -2.23
#